data_AF-A0A6G1YRA0-F1
#
_entry.id   AF-A0A6G1YRA0-F1
#
_cell.length_a   1.000
_cell.length_b   1.000
_cell.length_c   1.000
_cell.angle_alpha   90.00
_cell.angle_beta   90.00
_cell.angle_gamma   90.00
#
_symmetry.space_group_name_H-M   'P 1'
#
loop_
_entity.id
_entity.type
_entity.pdbx_description
1 polymer ?
#
loop_
_entity_poly.entity_id
_entity_poly.type
_entity_poly.pdbx_seq_one_letter_code
_entity_poly.pdbx_strand_id
1 'polypeptide(L)'
;MSGNKSTEKSAALLKSAFREYYFKYSKLLEIPEHLEQREFGYMPFGSGMIRHLSFRNRGDILATLIRDVPADVYCSNAYYRFPTYPMQEKHWFGADLIFDIDAKDLHLPC
;
A
#
# COMPACT_ATOMS: atom_id res chain seq x y z
N MET A 1 5.61 28.21 -10.97
CA MET A 1 5.09 27.68 -9.69
C MET A 1 6.29 27.23 -8.86
N SER A 2 6.72 28.05 -7.90
CA SER A 2 7.91 27.76 -7.08
C SER A 2 7.44 26.92 -5.89
N GLY A 3 7.73 25.61 -5.91
CA GLY A 3 7.49 24.73 -4.77
C GLY A 3 8.32 25.17 -3.58
N ASN A 4 7.72 25.16 -2.39
CA ASN A 4 8.39 25.63 -1.17
C ASN A 4 9.53 24.67 -0.81
N LYS A 5 10.77 25.15 -0.89
CA LYS A 5 12.02 24.38 -0.73
C LYS A 5 12.14 23.64 0.61
N SER A 6 11.38 24.06 1.64
CA SER A 6 11.28 23.39 2.93
C SER A 6 10.47 22.09 2.86
N THR A 7 9.34 22.09 2.16
CA THR A 7 8.45 20.93 1.98
C THR A 7 9.15 19.80 1.21
N GLU A 8 9.96 20.15 0.21
CA GLU A 8 10.75 19.19 -0.58
C GLU A 8 11.81 18.49 0.27
N LYS A 9 12.47 19.23 1.18
CA LYS A 9 13.45 18.66 2.12
C LYS A 9 12.80 17.71 3.13
N SER A 10 11.63 18.07 3.65
CA SER A 10 10.86 17.19 4.54
C SER A 10 10.43 15.91 3.84
N ALA A 11 9.94 16.00 2.59
CA ALA A 11 9.55 14.83 1.81
C ALA A 11 10.75 13.90 1.51
N ALA A 12 11.92 14.45 1.21
CA ALA A 12 13.13 13.65 1.00
C ALA A 12 13.58 12.94 2.28
N LEU A 13 13.50 13.61 3.42
CA LEU A 13 13.82 13.02 4.73
C LEU A 13 12.84 11.89 5.08
N LEU A 14 11.55 12.09 4.87
CA LEU A 14 10.53 11.06 5.08
C LEU A 14 10.74 9.86 4.16
N LYS A 15 11.01 10.07 2.87
CA LYS A 15 11.34 8.99 1.94
C LYS A 15 12.59 8.21 2.39
N SER A 16 13.62 8.89 2.88
CA SER A 16 14.80 8.21 3.42
C SER A 16 14.45 7.33 4.62
N ALA A 17 13.68 7.86 5.57
CA ALA A 17 13.25 7.14 6.76
C ALA A 17 12.38 5.92 6.41
N PHE A 18 11.43 6.08 5.49
CA PHE A 18 10.55 4.98 5.04
C PHE A 18 11.34 3.90 4.30
N ARG A 19 12.28 4.28 3.43
CA ARG A 19 13.14 3.31 2.74
C ARG A 19 13.99 2.50 3.73
N GLU A 20 14.58 3.17 4.73
CA GLU A 20 15.32 2.49 5.79
C GLU A 20 14.40 1.53 6.55
N TYR A 21 13.19 1.98 6.91
CA TYR A 21 12.20 1.16 7.60
C TYR A 21 11.84 -0.10 6.80
N TYR A 22 11.45 0.06 5.52
CA TYR A 22 11.11 -1.07 4.66
C TYR A 22 12.27 -2.08 4.52
N PHE A 23 13.51 -1.61 4.45
CA PHE A 23 14.68 -2.48 4.37
C PHE A 23 14.93 -3.20 5.70
N LYS A 24 15.07 -2.44 6.79
CA LYS A 24 15.47 -2.94 8.12
C LYS A 24 14.44 -3.85 8.75
N TYR A 25 13.16 -3.52 8.59
CA TYR A 25 12.04 -4.26 9.17
C TYR A 25 11.32 -5.14 8.15
N SER A 26 11.95 -5.41 7.00
CA SER A 26 11.42 -6.28 5.95
C SER A 26 10.92 -7.63 6.45
N LYS A 27 11.52 -8.16 7.53
CA LYS A 27 11.13 -9.42 8.19
C LYS A 27 9.74 -9.36 8.87
N LEU A 28 9.29 -8.18 9.26
CA LEU A 28 7.97 -7.96 9.86
C LEU A 28 6.84 -7.83 8.82
N LEU A 29 7.18 -7.76 7.53
CA LEU A 29 6.18 -7.70 6.47
C LEU A 29 5.37 -9.00 6.42
N GLU A 30 4.10 -8.90 6.80
CA GLU A 30 3.12 -9.96 6.68
C GLU A 30 2.61 -10.07 5.24
N ILE A 31 2.52 -11.30 4.73
CA ILE A 31 2.04 -11.57 3.38
C ILE A 31 0.63 -12.13 3.48
N PRO A 32 -0.37 -11.50 2.82
CA PRO A 32 -1.73 -11.98 2.88
C PRO A 32 -1.85 -13.34 2.18
N GLU A 33 -2.78 -14.16 2.66
CA GLU A 33 -3.17 -15.40 2.00
C GLU A 33 -3.74 -15.11 0.59
N HIS A 34 -3.62 -16.09 -0.30
CA HIS A 34 -4.03 -15.97 -1.70
C HIS A 34 -3.42 -14.75 -2.42
N LEU A 35 -2.15 -14.45 -2.15
CA LEU A 35 -1.45 -13.27 -2.63
C LEU A 35 -1.70 -12.94 -4.11
N GLU A 36 -1.59 -13.93 -4.99
CA GLU A 36 -1.73 -13.77 -6.44
C GLU A 36 -3.17 -13.45 -6.89
N GLN A 37 -4.16 -13.63 -6.01
CA GLN A 37 -5.57 -13.33 -6.25
C GLN A 37 -5.96 -11.94 -5.74
N ARG A 38 -5.05 -11.21 -5.09
CA ARG A 38 -5.35 -9.89 -4.52
C ARG A 38 -4.85 -8.75 -5.39
N GLU A 39 -5.62 -7.67 -5.44
CA GLU A 39 -5.15 -6.39 -5.97
C GLU A 39 -4.34 -5.68 -4.88
N PHE A 40 -3.22 -5.10 -5.28
CA PHE A 40 -2.48 -4.15 -4.47
C PHE A 40 -2.56 -2.75 -5.06
N GLY A 41 -2.43 -1.78 -4.17
CA GLY A 41 -2.23 -0.39 -4.53
C GLY A 41 -1.42 0.33 -3.47
N TYR A 42 -0.83 1.46 -3.82
CA TYR A 42 -0.06 2.26 -2.89
C TYR A 42 -0.16 3.75 -3.22
N MET A 43 0.10 4.58 -2.21
CA MET A 43 0.16 6.04 -2.34
C MET A 43 1.62 6.50 -2.26
N PRO A 44 2.18 7.10 -3.31
CA PRO A 44 3.48 7.75 -3.22
C PRO A 44 3.38 9.08 -2.47
N PHE A 45 4.50 9.58 -1.94
CA PHE A 45 4.55 10.95 -1.40
C PHE A 45 4.34 11.98 -2.53
N GLY A 46 3.15 12.57 -2.58
CA GLY A 46 2.83 13.74 -3.41
C GLY A 46 2.19 13.46 -4.77
N SER A 47 1.81 12.23 -5.08
CA SER A 47 1.09 11.89 -6.33
C SER A 47 -0.20 11.12 -6.05
N GLY A 48 -0.96 10.80 -7.09
CA GLY A 48 -2.15 9.97 -6.98
C GLY A 48 -1.84 8.50 -6.68
N MET A 49 -2.89 7.75 -6.36
CA MET A 49 -2.81 6.33 -6.04
C MET A 49 -2.38 5.49 -7.25
N ILE A 50 -1.45 4.57 -7.03
CA ILE A 50 -1.06 3.55 -8.01
C ILE A 50 -1.80 2.26 -7.63
N ARG A 51 -2.48 1.64 -8.60
CA ARG A 51 -3.40 0.51 -8.40
C ARG A 51 -3.24 -0.54 -9.49
N HIS A 52 -4.07 -1.59 -9.44
CA HIS A 52 -4.04 -2.70 -10.40
C HIS A 52 -2.69 -3.44 -10.39
N LEU A 53 -2.09 -3.55 -9.20
CA LEU A 53 -0.87 -4.30 -8.99
C LEU A 53 -1.19 -5.70 -8.47
N SER A 54 -0.33 -6.67 -8.78
CA SER A 54 -0.31 -7.98 -8.15
C SER A 54 1.13 -8.41 -7.93
N PHE A 55 1.34 -9.27 -6.94
CA PHE A 55 2.66 -9.78 -6.57
C PHE A 55 2.62 -11.30 -6.51
N ARG A 56 3.75 -11.96 -6.80
CA ARG A 56 3.84 -13.43 -6.73
C ARG A 56 4.43 -13.90 -5.42
N ASN A 57 5.27 -13.07 -4.80
CA ASN A 57 5.95 -13.42 -3.56
C ASN A 57 6.34 -12.18 -2.74
N ARG A 58 6.80 -12.44 -1.51
CA ARG A 58 7.31 -11.43 -0.57
C ARG A 58 8.39 -10.53 -1.17
N GLY A 59 9.30 -11.11 -1.95
CA GLY A 59 10.41 -10.39 -2.58
C GLY A 59 9.94 -9.32 -3.55
N ASP A 60 8.90 -9.61 -4.34
CA ASP A 60 8.32 -8.65 -5.29
C ASP A 60 7.71 -7.43 -4.57
N ILE A 61 7.03 -7.67 -3.45
CA ILE A 61 6.47 -6.62 -2.60
C ILE A 61 7.62 -5.78 -2.03
N LEU A 62 8.60 -6.42 -1.39
CA LEU A 62 9.72 -5.73 -0.77
C LEU A 62 10.52 -4.89 -1.78
N ALA A 63 10.79 -5.44 -2.97
CA ALA A 63 11.46 -4.72 -4.05
C ALA A 63 10.68 -3.46 -4.45
N THR A 64 9.35 -3.56 -4.51
CA THR A 64 8.46 -2.41 -4.80
C THR A 64 8.51 -1.37 -3.68
N LEU A 65 8.44 -1.79 -2.41
CA LEU A 65 8.50 -0.88 -1.26
C LEU A 65 9.83 -0.09 -1.20
N ILE A 66 10.95 -0.75 -1.46
CA ILE A 66 12.29 -0.11 -1.45
C ILE A 66 12.47 0.83 -2.64
N ARG A 67 12.01 0.41 -3.83
CA ARG A 67 12.12 1.16 -5.07
C ARG A 67 11.26 2.42 -5.02
N ASP A 68 9.97 2.25 -4.73
CA ASP A 68 8.95 3.29 -4.91
C ASP A 68 8.73 4.12 -3.65
N VAL A 69 9.08 3.57 -2.48
CA VAL A 69 8.98 4.22 -1.16
C VAL A 69 7.59 4.83 -0.93
N PRO A 70 6.53 4.01 -0.95
CA PRO A 70 5.18 4.49 -0.73
C PRO A 70 4.98 5.02 0.68
N ALA A 71 4.13 6.04 0.81
CA ALA A 71 3.63 6.54 2.09
C ALA A 71 2.61 5.56 2.69
N ASP A 72 1.74 5.00 1.85
CA ASP A 72 0.70 4.05 2.25
C ASP A 72 0.64 2.87 1.29
N VAL A 73 0.35 1.69 1.81
CA VAL A 73 0.26 0.43 1.03
C VAL A 73 -1.03 -0.27 1.38
N TYR A 74 -1.73 -0.73 0.35
CA TYR A 74 -3.06 -1.34 0.46
C TYR A 74 -3.09 -2.68 -0.25
N CYS A 75 -3.87 -3.60 0.30
CA CYS A 75 -4.20 -4.87 -0.30
C CYS A 75 -5.72 -5.03 -0.29
N SER A 76 -6.30 -5.52 -1.38
CA SER A 76 -7.74 -5.75 -1.45
C SER A 76 -8.16 -6.86 -0.49
N ASN A 77 -9.29 -6.65 0.19
CA ASN A 77 -10.00 -7.73 0.89
C ASN A 77 -10.65 -8.71 -0.10
N ALA A 78 -10.92 -8.26 -1.33
CA ALA A 78 -11.46 -9.08 -2.40
C ALA A 78 -10.40 -9.95 -3.10
N TYR A 79 -10.87 -11.09 -3.60
CA TYR A 79 -10.14 -12.05 -4.40
C TYR A 79 -10.62 -12.01 -5.86
N TYR A 80 -9.68 -12.03 -6.80
CA TYR A 80 -9.92 -11.88 -8.23
C TYR A 80 -9.15 -12.93 -9.02
N ARG A 81 -9.68 -13.31 -10.19
CA ARG A 81 -8.92 -14.10 -11.16
C ARG A 81 -7.81 -13.30 -11.85
N PHE A 82 -8.11 -12.03 -12.15
CA PHE A 82 -7.21 -11.12 -12.86
C PHE A 82 -7.08 -9.80 -12.09
N PRO A 83 -6.30 -9.75 -11.00
CA PRO A 83 -6.29 -8.60 -10.09
C PRO A 83 -5.81 -7.29 -10.71
N THR A 84 -5.05 -7.38 -11.80
CA THR A 84 -4.46 -6.24 -12.53
C THR A 84 -5.37 -5.67 -13.62
N TYR A 85 -6.53 -6.27 -13.88
CA TYR A 85 -7.42 -5.84 -14.98
C TYR A 85 -8.35 -4.69 -14.54
N PRO A 86 -9.04 -4.01 -15.46
CA PRO A 86 -10.14 -3.10 -15.12
C PRO A 86 -11.25 -3.84 -14.35
N MET A 87 -12.03 -3.12 -13.53
CA MET A 87 -12.93 -3.73 -12.54
C MET A 87 -13.89 -4.78 -13.13
N GLN A 88 -14.49 -4.49 -14.28
CA GLN A 88 -15.44 -5.39 -14.95
C GLN A 88 -14.80 -6.70 -15.43
N GLU A 89 -13.49 -6.69 -15.62
CA GLU A 89 -12.71 -7.80 -16.18
C GLU A 89 -11.87 -8.52 -15.10
N LYS A 90 -11.96 -8.13 -13.83
CA LYS A 90 -11.17 -8.77 -12.76
C LYS A 90 -11.65 -10.18 -12.41
N HIS A 91 -12.91 -10.50 -12.70
CA HIS A 91 -13.59 -11.73 -12.28
C HIS A 91 -13.46 -11.96 -10.76
N TRP A 92 -14.34 -11.31 -9.99
CA TRP A 92 -14.41 -11.42 -8.53
C TRP A 92 -14.83 -12.83 -8.08
N PHE A 93 -14.17 -13.37 -7.06
CA PHE A 93 -14.47 -14.67 -6.46
C PHE A 93 -15.13 -14.58 -5.09
N GLY A 94 -14.74 -13.59 -4.30
CA GLY A 94 -15.08 -13.50 -2.89
C GLY A 94 -14.36 -12.33 -2.24
N ALA A 95 -14.64 -12.09 -0.96
CA ALA A 95 -13.89 -11.13 -0.17
C ALA A 95 -13.87 -11.52 1.31
N ASP A 96 -12.83 -11.10 2.00
CA ASP A 96 -12.76 -11.16 3.45
C ASP A 96 -13.78 -10.21 4.08
N LEU A 97 -14.39 -10.67 5.17
CA LEU A 97 -15.18 -9.83 6.04
C LEU A 97 -14.24 -9.01 6.93
N ILE A 98 -14.25 -7.70 6.76
CA ILE A 98 -13.40 -6.76 7.50
C ILE A 98 -14.26 -5.83 8.36
N PHE A 99 -13.73 -5.46 9.52
CA PHE A 99 -14.30 -4.43 10.38
C PHE A 99 -13.20 -3.40 10.63
N ASP A 100 -13.52 -2.13 10.41
CA ASP A 100 -12.64 -0.99 10.71
C ASP A 100 -13.32 -0.17 11.81
N ILE A 101 -12.63 -0.02 12.94
CA ILE A 101 -13.14 0.74 14.09
C ILE A 101 -12.32 2.02 14.17
N ASP A 102 -12.88 3.10 13.65
CA ASP A 102 -12.19 4.38 13.66
C ASP A 102 -12.32 5.07 15.03
N ALA A 103 -11.19 5.21 15.71
CA ALA A 103 -11.12 5.79 17.05
C ALA A 103 -11.67 7.23 17.10
N LYS A 104 -11.59 7.99 16.00
CA LYS A 104 -12.08 9.38 15.98
C LYS A 104 -13.61 9.46 16.16
N ASP A 105 -14.32 8.39 15.79
CA ASP A 105 -15.78 8.31 15.81
C ASP A 105 -16.31 7.73 17.13
N LEU A 106 -15.43 7.29 18.03
CA LEU A 106 -15.83 6.71 19.33
C LEU A 106 -16.28 7.76 20.36
N HIS A 107 -16.01 9.05 20.10
CA HIS A 107 -16.39 10.18 20.96
C HIS A 107 -16.10 9.95 22.47
N LEU A 108 -15.00 9.28 22.79
CA LEU A 108 -14.62 8.98 24.17
C LEU A 108 -14.15 10.26 24.89
N PRO A 109 -14.53 10.45 26.17
CA PRO A 109 -13.94 11.49 26.98
C PRO A 109 -12.43 11.23 27.16
N CYS A 110 -11.64 12.31 27.14
CA CYS A 110 -10.21 12.26 27.40
C CYS A 110 -9.89 11.93 28.86
#